data_AF-A0AAD7THA3-F1
#
_entry.id   AF-A0AAD7THA3-F1
#
_cell.length_a   1.000
_cell.length_b   1.000
_cell.length_c   1.000
_cell.angle_alpha   90.00
_cell.angle_beta   90.00
_cell.angle_gamma   90.00
#
_symmetry.space_group_name_H-M   'P 1'
#
loop_
_entity.id
_entity.type
_entity.pdbx_description
1 polymer ?
#
loop_
_entity_poly.entity_id
_entity_poly.type
_entity_poly.pdbx_seq_one_letter_code
_entity_poly.pdbx_strand_id
1 'polypeptide(L)'
;MNFTLDDADPSLSFSATGWAIQNPSDPDLDQFFDNTYHVAQQDGATVTFVFQGVAFAIYGSTGPGHAKFTVQYDNVVVNNLAASASQTRFRQKLFGHSFGSDTGSHTVKLTAVLSGEGLAGEWLDLDYITFTSSSNARFVLPALRSLMRRFRLRASVSGRGFDHPHS
;
A
#
# COMPACT_ATOMS: atom_id res chain seq x y z
N MET A 1 14.33 -15.34 2.93
CA MET A 1 15.02 -14.04 2.79
C MET A 1 14.12 -12.97 3.34
N ASN A 2 14.67 -12.06 4.14
CA ASN A 2 13.94 -10.92 4.68
C ASN A 2 14.15 -9.72 3.75
N PHE A 3 13.08 -8.99 3.51
CA PHE A 3 13.06 -7.78 2.71
C PHE A 3 12.48 -6.66 3.55
N THR A 4 12.92 -5.44 3.26
CA THR A 4 12.39 -4.20 3.83
C THR A 4 11.87 -3.35 2.68
N LEU A 5 10.67 -2.83 2.83
CA LEU A 5 10.05 -1.83 1.97
C LEU A 5 9.98 -0.54 2.79
N ASP A 6 10.70 0.47 2.34
CA ASP A 6 10.58 1.82 2.86
C ASP A 6 9.16 2.38 2.63
N ASP A 7 8.70 3.34 3.43
CA ASP A 7 7.38 3.96 3.24
C ASP A 7 7.22 4.64 1.87
N ALA A 8 8.32 5.06 1.24
CA ALA A 8 8.32 5.63 -0.11
C ALA A 8 8.49 4.57 -1.23
N ASP A 9 8.54 3.27 -0.90
CA ASP A 9 8.69 2.20 -1.90
C ASP A 9 7.45 2.15 -2.83
N PRO A 10 7.64 2.13 -4.17
CA PRO A 10 6.54 2.18 -5.13
C PRO A 10 5.66 0.93 -5.16
N SER A 11 6.02 -0.15 -4.46
CA SER A 11 5.16 -1.32 -4.27
C SER A 11 4.07 -1.11 -3.21
N LEU A 12 4.18 -0.06 -2.38
CA LEU A 12 3.14 0.38 -1.46
C LEU A 12 2.08 1.20 -2.20
N SER A 13 0.82 0.77 -2.09
CA SER A 13 -0.32 1.43 -2.72
C SER A 13 -1.12 2.18 -1.66
N PHE A 14 -0.85 3.47 -1.53
CA PHE A 14 -1.61 4.38 -0.66
C PHE A 14 -2.95 4.75 -1.31
N SER A 15 -3.96 5.03 -0.48
CA SER A 15 -5.23 5.59 -0.95
C SER A 15 -4.98 6.93 -1.64
N ALA A 16 -5.79 7.23 -2.67
CA ALA A 16 -5.63 8.43 -3.49
C ALA A 16 -5.62 9.74 -2.67
N THR A 17 -6.25 9.73 -1.49
CA THR A 17 -6.19 10.80 -0.50
C THR A 17 -5.92 10.21 0.88
N GLY A 18 -5.58 11.09 1.85
CA GLY A 18 -5.52 10.73 3.26
C GLY A 18 -4.13 10.40 3.81
N TRP A 19 -3.07 10.56 3.01
CA TRP A 19 -1.69 10.44 3.47
C TRP A 19 -0.88 11.67 3.06
N ALA A 20 0.11 12.01 3.87
CA ALA A 20 1.14 13.00 3.56
C ALA A 20 2.52 12.41 3.82
N ILE A 21 3.52 12.89 3.09
CA ILE A 21 4.93 12.63 3.41
C ILE A 21 5.35 13.50 4.60
N GLN A 22 6.44 13.10 5.25
CA GLN A 22 7.08 13.82 6.34
C GLN A 22 7.34 15.30 6.02
N ASN A 23 7.42 16.12 7.08
CA ASN A 23 8.01 17.44 6.97
C ASN A 23 9.54 17.30 6.84
N PRO A 24 10.19 17.87 5.80
CA PRO A 24 11.65 17.81 5.67
C PRO A 24 12.43 18.50 6.81
N SER A 25 11.74 19.33 7.61
CA SER A 25 12.31 20.01 8.79
C SER A 25 11.94 19.34 10.12
N ASP A 26 11.38 18.14 10.09
CA ASP A 26 11.10 17.36 11.30
C ASP A 26 12.42 17.06 12.04
N PRO A 27 12.58 17.51 13.31
CA PRO A 27 13.82 17.28 14.06
C PRO A 27 14.07 15.81 14.38
N ASP A 28 13.04 14.96 14.37
CA ASP A 28 13.13 13.54 14.69
C ASP A 28 13.27 12.66 13.43
N LEU A 29 13.50 13.27 12.26
CA LEU A 29 13.47 12.54 10.99
C LEU A 29 14.55 11.44 10.91
N ASP A 30 15.68 11.62 11.59
CA ASP A 30 16.75 10.61 11.70
C ASP A 30 16.38 9.37 12.55
N GLN A 31 15.25 9.45 13.26
CA GLN A 31 14.70 8.34 14.01
C GLN A 31 13.85 7.38 13.15
N PHE A 32 13.49 7.78 11.93
CA PHE A 32 12.78 6.94 10.98
C PHE A 32 13.76 6.14 10.11
N PHE A 33 13.28 5.08 9.49
CA PHE A 33 14.03 4.34 8.48
C PHE A 33 14.20 5.22 7.24
N ASP A 34 15.41 5.22 6.67
CA ASP A 34 15.82 6.06 5.53
C ASP A 34 15.47 7.57 5.60
N ASN A 35 15.17 8.08 6.80
CA ASN A 35 14.75 9.45 7.08
C ASN A 35 13.44 9.83 6.35
N THR A 36 12.51 8.88 6.24
CA THR A 36 11.20 9.06 5.59
C THR A 36 10.08 8.45 6.41
N TYR A 37 8.86 9.01 6.27
CA TYR A 37 7.63 8.39 6.76
C TYR A 37 6.42 8.95 6.02
N HIS A 38 5.37 8.13 5.89
CA HIS A 38 4.05 8.60 5.49
C HIS A 38 3.15 8.67 6.71
N VAL A 39 2.46 9.79 6.90
CA VAL A 39 1.52 10.01 8.00
C VAL A 39 0.10 10.11 7.49
N ALA A 40 -0.82 9.41 8.15
CA ALA A 40 -2.24 9.48 7.85
C ALA A 40 -2.80 10.86 8.22
N GLN A 41 -3.59 11.44 7.33
CA GLN A 41 -4.23 12.77 7.46
C GLN A 41 -5.76 12.67 7.47
N GLN A 42 -6.31 11.50 7.17
CA GLN A 42 -7.76 11.26 7.13
C GLN A 42 -8.09 9.94 7.79
N ASP A 43 -9.19 9.92 8.54
CA ASP A 43 -9.80 8.69 9.03
C ASP A 43 -10.15 7.78 7.84
N GLY A 44 -9.84 6.49 7.97
CA GLY A 44 -10.04 5.52 6.90
C GLY A 44 -9.01 5.59 5.76
N ALA A 45 -7.95 6.41 5.87
CA ALA A 45 -6.83 6.36 4.92
C ALA A 45 -6.18 4.97 4.93
N THR A 46 -5.79 4.46 3.76
CA THR A 46 -5.33 3.08 3.63
C THR A 46 -4.00 2.99 2.91
N VAL A 47 -3.20 1.98 3.24
CA VAL A 47 -2.04 1.56 2.45
C VAL A 47 -2.08 0.05 2.29
N THR A 48 -1.88 -0.42 1.06
CA THR A 48 -1.91 -1.84 0.70
C THR A 48 -0.59 -2.27 0.12
N PHE A 49 -0.11 -3.45 0.50
CA PHE A 49 1.04 -4.10 -0.14
C PHE A 49 0.74 -5.58 -0.39
N VAL A 50 1.38 -6.13 -1.41
CA VAL A 50 1.25 -7.55 -1.79
C VAL A 50 2.64 -8.15 -1.79
N PHE A 51 2.80 -9.32 -1.16
CA PHE A 51 4.07 -10.02 -1.12
C PHE A 51 3.88 -11.52 -1.28
N GLN A 52 4.95 -12.23 -1.67
CA GLN A 52 4.98 -13.69 -1.68
C GLN A 52 5.93 -14.18 -0.60
N GLY A 53 5.41 -14.88 0.42
CA GLY A 53 6.22 -15.23 1.57
C GLY A 53 5.43 -15.72 2.77
N VAL A 54 6.15 -15.92 3.87
CA VAL A 54 5.65 -16.60 5.07
C VAL A 54 5.35 -15.65 6.22
N ALA A 55 5.78 -14.39 6.17
CA ALA A 55 5.55 -13.44 7.26
C ALA A 55 5.68 -11.99 6.81
N PHE A 56 5.01 -11.09 7.54
CA PHE A 56 5.21 -9.64 7.43
C PHE A 56 5.18 -8.96 8.80
N ALA A 57 5.72 -7.74 8.86
CA ALA A 57 5.54 -6.82 9.96
C ALA A 57 5.51 -5.37 9.46
N ILE A 58 4.63 -4.56 10.07
CA ILE A 58 4.44 -3.14 9.81
C ILE A 58 5.10 -2.36 10.94
N TYR A 59 5.90 -1.35 10.58
CA TYR A 59 6.61 -0.50 11.52
C TYR A 59 6.21 0.96 11.36
N GLY A 60 6.23 1.66 12.48
CA GLY A 60 5.96 3.09 12.59
C GLY A 60 6.42 3.58 13.95
N SER A 61 6.00 4.77 14.34
CA SER A 61 6.19 5.26 15.69
C SER A 61 5.01 4.91 16.60
N THR A 62 5.26 4.86 17.91
CA THR A 62 4.24 4.78 18.96
C THR A 62 4.42 5.94 19.92
N GLY A 63 3.37 6.35 20.63
CA GLY A 63 3.46 7.51 21.53
C GLY A 63 2.11 7.98 22.09
N PRO A 64 2.11 9.02 22.95
CA PRO A 64 0.89 9.43 23.67
C PRO A 64 -0.23 9.95 22.76
N GLY A 65 0.13 10.58 21.63
CA GLY A 65 -0.82 11.14 20.66
C GLY A 65 -1.14 10.21 19.49
N HIS A 66 -0.73 8.94 19.57
CA HIS A 66 -0.89 8.00 18.47
C HIS A 66 -2.28 7.39 18.42
N ALA A 67 -2.76 7.23 17.19
CA ALA A 67 -4.09 6.80 16.86
C ALA A 67 -4.25 5.27 16.93
N LYS A 68 -5.47 4.85 16.62
CA LYS A 68 -5.77 3.44 16.36
C LYS A 68 -5.64 3.15 14.88
N PHE A 69 -5.64 1.86 14.57
CA PHE A 69 -5.64 1.37 13.21
C PHE A 69 -6.28 -0.03 13.14
N THR A 70 -6.56 -0.46 11.91
CA THR A 70 -6.92 -1.85 11.62
C THR A 70 -5.93 -2.42 10.61
N VAL A 71 -5.71 -3.73 10.70
CA VAL A 71 -4.93 -4.46 9.71
C VAL A 71 -5.80 -5.56 9.14
N GLN A 72 -5.89 -5.61 7.82
CA GLN A 72 -6.41 -6.77 7.10
C GLN A 72 -5.25 -7.49 6.43
N TYR A 73 -5.21 -8.81 6.55
CA TYR A 73 -4.34 -9.66 5.75
C TYR A 73 -5.18 -10.79 5.15
N ASP A 74 -5.14 -10.91 3.83
CA ASP A 74 -6.05 -11.73 3.03
C ASP A 74 -7.52 -11.51 3.44
N ASN A 75 -8.16 -12.52 4.01
CA ASN A 75 -9.56 -12.48 4.45
C ASN A 75 -9.71 -12.24 5.96
N VAL A 76 -8.63 -11.99 6.69
CA VAL A 76 -8.62 -11.79 8.14
C VAL A 76 -8.50 -10.31 8.46
N VAL A 77 -9.43 -9.80 9.28
CA VAL A 77 -9.42 -8.41 9.76
C VAL A 77 -9.13 -8.38 11.25
N VAL A 78 -8.12 -7.61 11.63
CA VAL A 78 -7.74 -7.34 13.02
C VAL A 78 -8.09 -5.89 13.35
N ASN A 79 -9.02 -5.72 14.27
CA ASN A 79 -9.55 -4.42 14.67
C ASN A 79 -8.98 -3.95 16.01
N ASN A 80 -9.21 -2.67 16.34
CA ASN A 80 -8.88 -2.06 17.63
C ASN A 80 -7.39 -2.19 18.01
N LEU A 81 -6.49 -2.12 17.01
CA LEU A 81 -5.06 -1.98 17.25
C LEU A 81 -4.77 -0.52 17.57
N ALA A 82 -3.76 -0.27 18.42
CA ALA A 82 -3.39 1.07 18.86
C ALA A 82 -1.88 1.25 18.78
N ALA A 83 -1.44 2.39 18.28
CA ALA A 83 -0.05 2.83 18.34
C ALA A 83 0.21 3.69 19.60
N SER A 84 -0.78 3.81 20.50
CA SER A 84 -0.64 4.61 21.72
C SER A 84 0.33 3.99 22.72
N ALA A 85 1.20 4.83 23.27
CA ALA A 85 2.19 4.46 24.29
C ALA A 85 2.46 5.64 25.23
N SER A 86 3.08 5.40 26.39
CA SER A 86 3.38 6.47 27.36
C SER A 86 4.53 7.39 26.93
N GLN A 87 5.35 6.97 25.97
CA GLN A 87 6.50 7.72 25.45
C GLN A 87 6.60 7.49 23.95
N THR A 88 7.06 8.51 23.22
CA THR A 88 7.32 8.38 21.79
C THR A 88 8.51 7.47 21.54
N ARG A 89 8.33 6.49 20.64
CA ARG A 89 9.37 5.59 20.17
C ARG A 89 9.22 5.37 18.68
N PHE A 90 10.32 5.35 17.95
CA PHE A 90 10.36 5.20 16.49
C PHE A 90 10.73 3.78 16.07
N ARG A 91 10.46 3.40 14.82
CA ARG A 91 10.77 2.06 14.27
C ARG A 91 10.18 0.91 15.11
N GLN A 92 9.00 1.11 15.69
CA GLN A 92 8.30 0.14 16.52
C GLN A 92 7.43 -0.77 15.66
N LYS A 93 7.44 -2.07 15.96
CA LYS A 93 6.53 -3.02 15.29
C LYS A 93 5.10 -2.75 15.76
N LEU A 94 4.27 -2.23 14.86
CA LEU A 94 2.85 -1.97 15.10
C LEU A 94 2.03 -3.25 15.01
N PHE A 95 2.29 -4.06 13.98
CA PHE A 95 1.63 -5.34 13.77
C PHE A 95 2.53 -6.30 12.99
N GLY A 96 2.31 -7.60 13.12
CA GLY A 96 2.95 -8.59 12.27
C GLY A 96 2.25 -9.93 12.34
N HIS A 97 2.39 -10.71 11.27
CA HIS A 97 1.76 -12.01 11.16
C HIS A 97 2.69 -13.01 10.46
N SER A 98 2.55 -14.30 10.80
CA SER A 98 3.23 -15.42 10.17
C SER A 98 2.20 -16.39 9.61
N PHE A 99 2.35 -16.69 8.32
CA PHE A 99 1.58 -17.67 7.56
C PHE A 99 2.17 -19.10 7.68
N GLY A 100 3.12 -19.31 8.59
CA GLY A 100 3.75 -20.60 8.81
C GLY A 100 4.61 -21.03 7.63
N SER A 101 4.24 -22.14 6.97
CA SER A 101 4.92 -22.64 5.77
C SER A 101 4.24 -22.24 4.47
N ASP A 102 3.16 -21.45 4.51
CA ASP A 102 2.54 -20.93 3.29
C ASP A 102 3.45 -19.86 2.68
N THR A 103 3.82 -20.09 1.42
CA THR A 103 4.73 -19.22 0.67
C THR A 103 4.02 -18.47 -0.45
N GLY A 104 2.68 -18.56 -0.44
CA GLY A 104 1.79 -17.97 -1.42
C GLY A 104 1.85 -16.44 -1.44
N SER A 105 1.02 -15.89 -2.31
CA SER A 105 0.82 -14.44 -2.41
C SER A 105 -0.18 -13.99 -1.34
N HIS A 106 0.20 -13.03 -0.53
CA HIS A 106 -0.62 -12.45 0.52
C HIS A 106 -0.83 -10.96 0.27
N THR A 107 -2.03 -10.47 0.57
CA THR A 107 -2.37 -9.04 0.51
C THR A 107 -2.53 -8.51 1.93
N VAL A 108 -1.89 -7.38 2.23
CA VAL A 108 -1.99 -6.73 3.54
C VAL A 108 -2.43 -5.29 3.35
N LYS A 109 -3.36 -4.84 4.19
CA LYS A 109 -3.91 -3.49 4.18
C LYS A 109 -3.91 -2.92 5.59
N LEU A 110 -3.25 -1.79 5.78
CA LEU A 110 -3.35 -0.94 6.97
C LEU A 110 -4.43 0.12 6.72
N THR A 111 -5.30 0.35 7.70
CA THR A 111 -6.30 1.42 7.66
C THR A 111 -6.20 2.28 8.92
N ALA A 112 -6.08 3.59 8.74
CA ALA A 112 -6.04 4.55 9.83
C ALA A 112 -7.40 4.71 10.51
N VAL A 113 -7.42 4.78 11.85
CA VAL A 113 -8.60 5.10 12.65
C VAL A 113 -8.24 6.32 13.50
N LEU A 114 -8.52 7.50 12.94
CA LEU A 114 -8.16 8.81 13.48
C LEU A 114 -9.34 9.52 14.15
N SER A 115 -10.56 9.01 13.98
CA SER A 115 -11.76 9.56 14.65
C SER A 115 -12.57 8.47 15.38
N GLY A 116 -13.39 8.89 16.34
CA GLY A 116 -14.25 8.00 17.13
C GLY A 116 -13.81 7.83 18.59
N GLU A 117 -14.47 6.90 19.29
CA GLU A 117 -14.32 6.75 20.74
C GLU A 117 -13.03 6.02 21.15
N GLY A 118 -12.45 6.47 22.26
CA GLY A 118 -11.30 5.81 22.91
C GLY A 118 -9.98 5.95 22.15
N LEU A 119 -9.83 6.99 21.33
CA LEU A 119 -8.55 7.37 20.72
C LEU A 119 -7.68 8.13 21.71
N ALA A 120 -6.36 7.87 21.67
CA ALA A 120 -5.38 8.65 22.42
C ALA A 120 -4.91 9.90 21.65
N GLY A 121 -5.02 9.86 20.31
CA GLY A 121 -4.80 10.98 19.42
C GLY A 121 -5.03 10.56 17.97
N GLU A 122 -4.55 11.36 17.03
CA GLU A 122 -4.83 11.22 15.59
C GLU A 122 -3.57 10.93 14.76
N TRP A 123 -2.44 10.61 15.42
CA TRP A 123 -1.19 10.33 14.72
C TRP A 123 -1.04 8.84 14.38
N LEU A 124 -0.94 8.52 13.09
CA LEU A 124 -0.50 7.20 12.63
C LEU A 124 0.45 7.40 11.45
N ASP A 125 1.69 6.95 11.62
CA ASP A 125 2.68 6.88 10.56
C ASP A 125 2.96 5.45 10.13
N LEU A 126 3.36 5.31 8.87
CA LEU A 126 4.05 4.16 8.31
C LEU A 126 5.50 4.59 8.05
N ASP A 127 6.43 3.83 8.63
CA ASP A 127 7.88 4.04 8.51
C ASP A 127 8.46 3.01 7.53
N TYR A 128 8.25 1.72 7.78
CA TYR A 128 8.62 0.68 6.82
C TYR A 128 7.85 -0.62 7.07
N ILE A 129 7.94 -1.53 6.10
CA ILE A 129 7.37 -2.87 6.17
C ILE A 129 8.48 -3.88 5.96
N THR A 130 8.49 -4.95 6.76
CA THR A 130 9.35 -6.10 6.48
C THR A 130 8.51 -7.31 6.09
N PHE A 131 9.07 -8.15 5.22
CA PHE A 131 8.45 -9.43 4.89
C PHE A 131 9.50 -10.52 4.67
N THR A 132 9.11 -11.77 4.89
CA THR A 132 9.96 -12.94 4.71
C THR A 132 9.48 -13.74 3.51
N SER A 133 10.27 -13.82 2.44
CA SER A 133 10.01 -14.72 1.31
C SER A 133 10.76 -16.05 1.45
N SER A 134 10.17 -17.16 1.01
CA SER A 134 10.73 -18.49 1.24
C SER A 134 11.94 -18.86 0.37
N SER A 135 12.10 -18.34 -0.86
CA SER A 135 13.39 -18.32 -1.60
C SER A 135 13.27 -17.86 -3.06
N ASN A 136 14.24 -17.05 -3.51
CA ASN A 136 14.74 -16.83 -4.87
C ASN A 136 13.74 -16.88 -6.04
N ALA A 137 12.58 -16.25 -5.92
CA ALA A 137 11.82 -15.87 -7.10
C ALA A 137 12.56 -14.69 -7.76
N ARG A 138 13.21 -14.93 -8.90
CA ARG A 138 13.61 -13.84 -9.80
C ARG A 138 12.36 -13.01 -10.06
N PHE A 139 12.35 -11.76 -9.62
CA PHE A 139 11.29 -10.81 -9.94
C PHE A 139 11.22 -10.67 -11.47
N VAL A 140 10.33 -11.43 -12.11
CA VAL A 140 9.80 -11.04 -13.41
C VAL A 140 8.67 -10.09 -13.07
N LEU A 141 8.97 -8.79 -13.07
CA LEU A 141 7.93 -7.76 -13.10
C LEU A 141 6.90 -8.18 -14.16
N PRO A 142 5.59 -8.18 -13.87
CA PRO A 142 4.61 -8.23 -14.94
C PRO A 142 4.80 -6.93 -15.74
N ALA A 143 5.57 -7.02 -16.83
CA ALA A 143 5.64 -5.96 -17.82
C ALA A 143 4.20 -5.62 -18.18
N LEU A 144 3.79 -4.36 -17.98
CA LEU A 144 2.51 -3.85 -18.44
C LEU A 144 2.35 -4.26 -19.90
N ARG A 145 1.49 -5.25 -20.16
CA ARG A 145 1.01 -5.50 -21.51
C ARG A 145 0.04 -4.37 -21.80
N SER A 146 0.59 -3.28 -22.32
CA SER A 146 -0.13 -2.23 -23.01
C SER A 146 -1.10 -2.87 -24.00
N LEU A 147 -2.38 -2.88 -23.64
CA LEU A 147 -3.45 -3.32 -24.52
C LEU A 147 -3.74 -2.19 -25.52
N MET A 148 -2.80 -1.93 -26.44
CA MET A 148 -3.14 -1.24 -27.67
C MET A 148 -3.90 -2.22 -28.58
N ARG A 149 -5.21 -2.36 -28.33
CA ARG A 149 -6.11 -2.93 -29.33
C ARG A 149 -6.30 -1.89 -30.43
N ARG A 150 -5.52 -2.00 -31.50
CA ARG A 150 -5.70 -1.23 -32.74
C ARG A 150 -7.11 -1.52 -33.27
N PHE A 151 -8.03 -0.57 -33.13
CA PHE A 151 -9.26 -0.57 -33.91
C PHE A 151 -8.91 -0.14 -35.33
N ARG A 152 -8.77 -1.09 -36.26
CA ARG A 152 -8.84 -0.80 -37.69
C ARG A 152 -10.30 -0.61 -38.06
N LEU A 153 -10.71 0.63 -38.30
CA LEU A 153 -11.95 0.93 -39.00
C LEU A 153 -11.82 0.38 -40.43
N ARG A 154 -12.52 -0.70 -40.78
CA ARG A 154 -12.74 -1.10 -42.18
C ARG A 154 -14.01 -0.39 -42.65
N ALA A 155 -13.84 0.69 -43.41
CA ALA A 155 -14.89 1.18 -44.29
C ALA A 155 -14.99 0.20 -45.47
N SER A 156 -16.11 -0.50 -45.59
CA SER A 156 -16.47 -1.29 -46.77
C SER A 156 -17.46 -0.48 -47.59
N VAL A 157 -16.96 0.26 -48.58
CA VAL A 157 -17.79 0.87 -49.62
C VAL A 157 -18.18 -0.25 -50.60
N SER A 158 -19.46 -0.61 -50.57
CA SER A 158 -20.08 -1.52 -51.54
C SER A 158 -20.40 -0.72 -52.81
N GLY A 159 -19.63 -0.95 -53.86
CA GLY A 159 -19.95 -0.51 -55.22
C GLY A 159 -20.87 -1.51 -55.94
N ARG A 160 -22.04 -1.03 -56.39
CA ARG A 160 -22.84 -1.48 -57.53
C ARG A 160 -23.56 -0.19 -57.98
N GLY A 161 -23.26 0.49 -59.09
CA GLY A 161 -23.04 0.01 -60.45
C GLY A 161 -24.39 -0.08 -61.13
N PHE A 162 -24.81 0.93 -61.91
CA PHE A 162 -25.69 0.83 -63.08
C PHE A 162 -25.89 2.21 -63.76
N ASP A 163 -25.24 2.35 -64.91
CA ASP A 163 -25.62 2.97 -66.19
C ASP A 163 -26.53 4.21 -66.28
N HIS A 164 -25.99 5.21 -67.00
CA HIS A 164 -26.67 6.25 -67.80
C HIS A 164 -27.61 5.61 -68.86
N PRO A 165 -28.68 6.30 -69.36
CA PRO A 165 -28.47 7.39 -70.31
C PRO A 165 -29.54 8.51 -70.42
N HIS A 166 -29.12 9.60 -71.07
CA HIS A 166 -29.85 10.47 -72.01
C HIS A 166 -31.35 10.77 -71.76
N SER A 167 -31.66 12.01 -71.39
CA SER A 167 -32.15 13.10 -72.28
C SER A 167 -32.71 14.25 -71.43
#